data_AF-A0A7V7TWT6-F1
#
_entry.id   AF-A0A7V7TWT6-F1
#
_cell.length_a   1.000
_cell.length_b   1.000
_cell.length_c   1.000
_cell.angle_alpha   90.00
_cell.angle_beta   90.00
_cell.angle_gamma   90.00
#
_symmetry.space_group_name_H-M   'P 1'
#
loop_
_entity.id
_entity.type
_entity.pdbx_description
1 polymer ?
#
loop_
_entity_poly.entity_id
_entity_poly.type
_entity_poly.pdbx_seq_one_letter_code
_entity_poly.pdbx_strand_id
1 'polypeptide(L)'
;MSGVATHRVLVAPGEWKTIPFAAVHAKRSEVTIRRWIKQHGISRQSCPGAPHEINMMALEMVRHGDLGALNKLRVGDWEAAEVQRYLLLLGMSFPSQPSLLSG
;
A
#
# COMPACT_ATOMS: atom_id res chain seq x y z
N MET A 1 -16.74 23.65 -3.73
CA MET A 1 -16.68 22.39 -4.50
C MET A 1 -15.32 21.77 -4.22
N SER A 2 -15.21 20.90 -3.21
CA SER A 2 -13.92 20.35 -2.79
C SER A 2 -13.59 19.13 -3.65
N GLY A 3 -12.55 19.23 -4.46
CA GLY A 3 -12.09 18.15 -5.33
C GLY A 3 -11.66 16.95 -4.50
N VAL A 4 -12.14 15.76 -4.87
CA VAL A 4 -11.74 14.49 -4.27
C VAL A 4 -10.25 14.32 -4.50
N ALA A 5 -9.44 14.56 -3.46
CA ALA A 5 -8.03 14.23 -3.47
C ALA A 5 -7.92 12.72 -3.72
N THR A 6 -7.58 12.37 -4.96
CA THR A 6 -7.33 10.99 -5.36
C THR A 6 -6.02 10.60 -4.67
N HIS A 7 -6.10 10.15 -3.42
CA HIS A 7 -4.95 9.75 -2.62
C HIS A 7 -4.33 8.47 -3.20
N ARG A 8 -3.54 8.61 -4.27
CA ARG A 8 -2.64 7.57 -4.74
C ARG A 8 -1.53 7.44 -3.70
N VAL A 9 -1.37 6.23 -3.17
CA VAL A 9 -0.21 5.83 -2.37
C VAL A 9 1.03 5.94 -3.28
N LEU A 10 1.70 7.09 -3.25
CA LEU A 10 2.99 7.34 -3.93
C LEU A 10 4.12 6.79 -3.05
N VAL A 11 4.22 5.47 -2.96
CA VAL A 11 5.16 4.83 -2.03
C VAL A 11 5.88 3.68 -2.72
N ALA A 12 7.21 3.66 -2.64
CA ALA A 12 8.02 2.47 -2.88
C ALA A 12 8.97 2.21 -1.68
N PRO A 13 9.30 0.94 -1.35
CA PRO A 13 8.70 -0.30 -1.78
C PRO A 13 7.97 -1.00 -0.63
N GLY A 14 6.64 -1.04 -0.71
CA GLY A 14 5.97 -2.30 -0.40
C GLY A 14 6.16 -3.21 -1.61
N GLU A 15 6.37 -4.51 -1.39
CA GLU A 15 6.35 -5.47 -2.49
C GLU A 15 5.02 -5.31 -3.26
N TRP A 16 5.11 -5.09 -4.58
CA TRP A 16 3.94 -4.95 -5.44
C TRP A 16 3.57 -6.33 -5.96
N LYS A 17 2.32 -6.75 -5.73
CA LYS A 17 1.86 -8.11 -6.08
C LYS A 17 0.60 -8.08 -6.93
N THR A 18 0.37 -9.16 -7.66
CA THR A 18 -0.86 -9.30 -8.47
C THR A 18 -2.09 -9.53 -7.58
N ILE A 19 -3.28 -9.28 -8.12
CA ILE A 19 -4.55 -9.56 -7.41
C ILE A 19 -4.66 -11.03 -6.96
N PRO A 20 -4.35 -12.05 -7.79
CA PRO A 20 -4.43 -13.44 -7.35
C PRO A 20 -3.51 -13.73 -6.15
N PHE A 21 -2.28 -13.21 -6.17
CA PHE A 21 -1.35 -13.35 -5.05
C PHE A 21 -1.89 -12.68 -3.79
N ALA A 22 -2.36 -11.44 -3.89
CA ALA A 22 -2.94 -10.70 -2.78
C ALA A 22 -4.17 -11.41 -2.17
N ALA A 23 -5.00 -12.02 -3.01
CA ALA A 23 -6.17 -12.78 -2.58
C ALA A 23 -5.77 -14.02 -1.75
N VAL A 24 -4.80 -14.80 -2.25
CA VAL A 24 -4.24 -15.96 -1.53
C VAL A 24 -3.61 -15.52 -0.21
N HIS A 25 -2.76 -14.49 -0.24
CA HIS A 25 -2.07 -13.96 0.94
C HIS A 25 -3.06 -13.51 2.02
N ALA A 26 -4.04 -12.69 1.65
CA ALA A 26 -5.02 -12.16 2.59
C ALA A 26 -6.09 -13.19 3.02
N LYS A 27 -6.10 -14.39 2.42
CA LYS A 27 -7.17 -15.40 2.55
C LYS A 27 -8.55 -14.78 2.25
N ARG A 28 -8.64 -14.08 1.12
CA ARG A 28 -9.85 -13.41 0.62
C ARG A 28 -10.07 -13.72 -0.86
N SER A 29 -11.29 -13.49 -1.35
CA SER A 29 -11.58 -13.58 -2.78
C SER A 29 -11.01 -12.39 -3.54
N GLU A 30 -10.71 -12.58 -4.83
CA GLU A 30 -10.33 -11.46 -5.71
C GLU A 30 -11.39 -10.36 -5.77
N VAL A 31 -12.67 -10.72 -5.65
CA VAL A 31 -13.79 -9.76 -5.58
C VAL A 31 -13.60 -8.81 -4.39
N THR A 32 -13.24 -9.35 -3.23
CA THR A 32 -12.95 -8.55 -2.03
C THR A 32 -11.71 -7.67 -2.25
N ILE A 33 -10.65 -8.20 -2.86
CA ILE A 33 -9.46 -7.39 -3.17
C ILE A 33 -9.83 -6.23 -4.11
N ARG A 34 -10.59 -6.47 -5.18
CA ARG A 34 -11.05 -5.43 -6.11
C ARG A 34 -11.96 -4.40 -5.43
N ARG A 35 -12.79 -4.83 -4.48
CA ARG A 35 -13.59 -3.90 -3.65
C ARG A 35 -12.67 -3.01 -2.81
N TRP A 36 -11.67 -3.59 -2.14
CA TRP A 36 -10.70 -2.83 -1.36
C TRP A 36 -9.86 -1.87 -2.20
N ILE A 37 -9.50 -2.23 -3.42
CA ILE A 37 -8.87 -1.31 -4.38
C ILE A 37 -9.75 -0.07 -4.58
N LYS A 38 -11.04 -0.25 -4.86
CA LYS A 38 -11.98 0.87 -5.10
C LYS A 38 -12.20 1.72 -3.84
N GLN A 39 -12.29 1.09 -2.67
CA GLN A 39 -12.59 1.77 -1.42
C GLN A 39 -11.37 2.47 -0.81
N HIS A 40 -10.18 1.88 -0.96
CA HIS A 40 -9.00 2.26 -0.19
C HIS A 40 -7.78 2.56 -1.06
N GLY A 41 -7.86 2.50 -2.39
CA GLY A 41 -6.76 2.93 -3.27
C GLY A 41 -5.42 2.23 -2.98
N ILE A 42 -5.47 0.93 -2.66
CA ILE A 42 -4.28 0.13 -2.28
C ILE A 42 -3.50 -0.45 -3.47
N SER A 43 -3.77 0.04 -4.68
CA SER A 43 -3.16 -0.46 -5.90
C SER A 43 -2.71 0.65 -6.83
N ARG A 44 -1.83 0.28 -7.76
CA ARG A 44 -1.43 1.10 -8.90
C ARG A 44 -1.70 0.37 -10.21
N GLN A 45 -1.73 1.13 -11.29
CA GLN A 45 -1.72 0.67 -12.67
C GLN A 45 -0.72 1.52 -13.43
N SER A 46 0.03 0.91 -14.34
CA SER A 46 0.97 1.63 -15.22
C SER A 46 0.26 2.49 -16.25
N CYS A 47 -0.86 2.00 -16.79
CA CYS A 47 -1.74 2.73 -17.70
C CYS A 47 -3.20 2.28 -17.52
N PRO A 48 -4.19 3.04 -18.04
CA PRO A 48 -5.58 2.62 -18.03
C PRO A 48 -5.75 1.23 -18.67
N GLY A 49 -6.38 0.30 -17.95
CA GLY A 49 -6.59 -1.07 -18.40
C GLY A 49 -5.45 -2.06 -18.09
N ALA A 50 -4.28 -1.59 -17.64
CA ALA A 50 -3.21 -2.48 -17.18
C ALA A 50 -3.63 -3.27 -15.93
N PRO A 51 -3.04 -4.45 -15.69
CA PRO A 51 -3.26 -5.19 -14.45
C PRO A 51 -2.95 -4.32 -13.22
N HIS A 52 -3.77 -4.48 -12.18
CA HIS A 52 -3.49 -3.82 -10.90
C HIS A 52 -2.35 -4.53 -10.17
N GLU A 53 -1.46 -3.71 -9.63
CA GLU A 53 -0.43 -4.14 -8.68
C GLU A 53 -0.81 -3.64 -7.28
N ILE A 54 -0.80 -4.53 -6.30
CA ILE A 54 -1.26 -4.31 -4.93
C ILE A 54 -0.06 -4.06 -4.04
N ASN A 55 -0.12 -3.00 -3.24
CA ASN A 55 0.86 -2.75 -2.19
C ASN A 55 0.57 -3.66 -0.99
N MET A 56 1.50 -4.57 -0.67
CA MET A 56 1.28 -5.57 0.39
C MET A 56 1.13 -4.96 1.79
N MET A 57 1.80 -3.85 2.09
CA MET A 57 1.61 -3.16 3.37
C MET A 57 0.20 -2.58 3.50
N ALA A 58 -0.23 -1.87 2.46
CA ALA A 58 -1.56 -1.28 2.42
C ALA A 58 -2.66 -2.36 2.47
N LEU A 59 -2.41 -3.51 1.85
CA LEU A 59 -3.29 -4.69 1.95
C LEU A 59 -3.43 -5.17 3.39
N GLU A 60 -2.32 -5.35 4.11
CA GLU A 60 -2.36 -5.81 5.50
C GLU A 60 -3.03 -4.81 6.43
N MET A 61 -2.77 -3.51 6.25
CA MET A 61 -3.47 -2.45 6.99
C MET A 61 -4.99 -2.52 6.79
N VAL A 62 -5.45 -2.64 5.54
CA VAL A 62 -6.89 -2.80 5.25
C VAL A 62 -7.44 -4.11 5.81
N ARG A 63 -6.70 -5.22 5.70
CA ARG A 63 -7.10 -6.53 6.21
C ARG A 63 -7.33 -6.50 7.72
N HIS A 64 -6.52 -5.72 8.44
CA HIS A 64 -6.62 -5.52 9.88
C HIS A 64 -7.57 -4.39 10.30
N GLY A 65 -8.15 -3.65 9.36
CA GLY A 65 -9.01 -2.50 9.65
C GLY A 65 -8.25 -1.25 10.15
N ASP A 66 -6.92 -1.23 10.01
CA ASP A 66 -6.04 -0.16 10.47
C ASP A 66 -5.92 0.96 9.43
N LEU A 67 -7.01 1.71 9.29
CA LEU A 67 -7.08 2.83 8.34
C LEU A 67 -6.22 4.02 8.78
N GLY A 68 -5.89 4.12 10.07
CA GLY A 68 -4.95 5.11 10.60
C GLY A 68 -3.56 4.91 10.01
N ALA A 69 -3.02 3.70 10.10
CA ALA A 69 -1.73 3.36 9.52
C ALA A 69 -1.73 3.54 8.00
N LEU A 70 -2.84 3.20 7.32
CA LEU A 70 -2.99 3.41 5.88
C LEU A 70 -2.90 4.89 5.50
N ASN A 71 -3.47 5.79 6.32
CA ASN A 71 -3.40 7.22 6.06
C ASN A 71 -1.98 7.76 6.29
N LYS A 72 -1.28 7.29 7.32
CA LYS A 72 0.14 7.63 7.55
C LYS A 72 1.03 7.15 6.41
N LEU A 73 0.82 5.92 5.96
CA LEU A 73 1.50 5.36 4.78
C LEU A 73 1.29 6.23 3.52
N ARG A 74 0.06 6.72 3.29
CA ARG A 74 -0.26 7.56 2.12
C ARG A 74 0.46 8.90 2.10
N VAL A 75 0.67 9.51 3.26
CA VAL A 75 1.40 10.78 3.36
C VAL A 75 2.91 10.59 3.43
N GLY A 76 3.39 9.34 3.40
CA GLY A 76 4.81 9.02 3.48
C GLY A 76 5.39 9.13 4.89
N ASP A 77 4.56 9.09 5.93
CA ASP A 77 5.02 9.02 7.32
C ASP A 77 5.41 7.57 7.65
N TRP A 78 6.64 7.22 7.31
CA TRP A 78 7.19 5.89 7.52
C TRP A 78 7.70 5.65 8.93
N GLU A 79 7.97 6.71 9.68
CA GLU A 79 8.49 6.64 11.05
C GLU A 79 7.39 6.36 12.06
N ALA A 80 6.13 6.59 11.68
CA ALA A 80 4.98 6.19 12.46
C ALA A 80 5.05 4.74 12.93
N ALA A 81 4.98 4.54 14.26
CA ALA A 81 5.08 3.22 14.89
C ALA A 81 4.08 2.19 14.33
N GLU A 82 2.89 2.62 13.94
CA GLU A 82 1.88 1.75 13.32
C GLU A 82 2.25 1.31 11.89
N VAL A 83 2.93 2.15 11.10
CA VAL A 83 3.44 1.78 9.77
C VAL A 83 4.65 0.85 9.91
N GLN A 84 5.57 1.17 10.82
CA GLN A 84 6.73 0.35 11.18
C GLN A 84 6.34 -1.08 11.56
N ARG A 85 5.24 -1.23 12.31
CA ARG A 85 4.71 -2.55 12.69
C ARG A 85 4.38 -3.43 11.48
N TYR A 86 3.82 -2.86 10.42
CA TYR A 86 3.50 -3.62 9.21
C TYR A 86 4.73 -3.92 8.36
N LEU A 87 5.73 -3.04 8.34
CA LEU A 87 7.04 -3.35 7.73
C LEU A 87 7.68 -4.56 8.40
N LEU A 88 7.73 -4.55 9.73
CA LEU A 88 8.26 -5.66 10.52
C LEU A 88 7.46 -6.95 10.31
N LEU A 89 6.13 -6.87 10.32
CA LEU A 89 5.24 -8.02 10.09
C LEU A 89 5.54 -8.69 8.74
N LEU A 90 5.82 -7.90 7.72
CA LEU A 90 6.09 -8.38 6.37
C LEU A 90 7.56 -8.76 6.15
N GLY A 91 8.42 -8.64 7.17
CA GLY A 91 9.85 -8.91 7.07
C GLY A 91 10.57 -7.96 6.10
N MET A 92 10.00 -6.78 5.83
CA MET A 92 10.60 -5.79 4.94
C MET A 92 11.54 -4.89 5.75
N SER A 93 12.75 -4.66 5.21
CA SER A 93 13.64 -3.62 5.72
C SER A 93 13.30 -2.28 5.06
N PHE A 94 13.62 -1.19 5.76
CA PHE A 94 13.53 0.15 5.20
C PHE A 94 14.32 0.22 3.89
N PRO A 95 13.79 0.87 2.84
CA PRO A 95 14.69 1.42 1.85
C PRO A 95 15.58 2.41 2.61
N SER A 96 16.86 2.07 2.79
CA SER A 96 17.87 3.06 3.13
C SER A 96 17.66 4.18 2.13
N GLN A 97 17.24 5.36 2.58
CA GLN A 97 17.16 6.49 1.66
C GLN A 97 18.55 6.58 1.01
N PRO A 98 18.66 6.60 -0.33
CA PRO A 98 19.93 6.98 -0.92
C PRO A 98 20.18 8.37 -0.35
N SER A 99 21.21 8.47 0.50
CA SER A 99 21.71 9.73 1.00
C SER A 99 21.80 10.63 -0.23
N LEU A 100 20.95 11.66 -0.26
CA LEU A 100 21.07 12.71 -1.25
C LEU A 100 22.52 13.16 -1.15
N LEU A 101 23.24 12.93 -2.25
CA LEU A 101 24.64 13.22 -2.42
C LEU A 101 24.93 14.56 -1.74
N SER A 102 25.72 14.49 -0.68
CA SER A 102 26.40 15.64 -0.10
C SER A 102 27.25 16.26 -1.21
N GLY A 103 26.72 17.32 -1.82
CA GLY A 103 27.44 18.29 -2.62
C GLY A 103 27.66 19.54 -1.80
#